data_AF-A0A524NNG3-F1
#
_entry.id   AF-A0A524NNG3-F1
#
_cell.length_a   1.000
_cell.length_b   1.000
_cell.length_c   1.000
_cell.angle_alpha   90.00
_cell.angle_beta   90.00
_cell.angle_gamma   90.00
#
_symmetry.space_group_name_H-M   'P 1'
#
loop_
_entity.id
_entity.type
_entity.pdbx_description
1 polymer ?
#
loop_
_entity_poly.entity_id
_entity_poly.type
_entity_poly.pdbx_seq_one_letter_code
_entity_poly.pdbx_strand_id
1 'polypeptide(L)'
;MTNTDEAYGTRENWPPYTYRDYPGIKPEAYEAFMKFLNTENTSGRLMELQPWVSVCESKCAFCYFQTTASSKVQLESYLELLKKELSMYAKTKYVKTSIFDEIVLGGGTPSVLSAEQIIDLIDFCKANFNTSKEYFIKVTGSSKTLALPKIDKLAKDGVYQMDMGAQTFDDK
;
A
#
# COMPACT_ATOMS: atom_id res chain seq x y z
N MET A 1 26.68 -12.99 -14.02
CA MET A 1 25.89 -11.76 -13.81
C MET A 1 25.31 -11.38 -15.15
N THR A 2 24.14 -11.92 -15.48
CA THR A 2 23.40 -11.52 -16.70
C THR A 2 22.86 -10.12 -16.46
N ASN A 3 23.12 -9.23 -17.42
CA ASN A 3 22.68 -7.85 -17.42
C ASN A 3 21.14 -7.84 -17.34
N THR A 4 20.56 -7.53 -16.18
CA THR A 4 19.12 -7.63 -15.93
C THR A 4 18.29 -6.69 -16.82
N ASP A 5 18.94 -5.74 -17.49
CA ASP A 5 18.30 -4.80 -18.41
C ASP A 5 17.88 -5.46 -19.74
N GLU A 6 18.54 -6.55 -20.15
CA GLU A 6 18.29 -7.17 -21.47
C GLU A 6 16.99 -7.98 -21.52
N ALA A 7 16.61 -8.63 -20.41
CA ALA A 7 15.44 -9.50 -20.34
C ALA A 7 14.09 -8.76 -20.45
N TYR A 8 14.11 -7.45 -20.17
CA TYR A 8 12.92 -6.60 -20.12
C TYR A 8 12.86 -5.55 -21.22
N GLY A 9 14.00 -5.16 -21.80
CA GLY A 9 14.07 -4.17 -22.88
C GLY A 9 13.36 -4.58 -24.16
N THR A 10 13.12 -5.89 -24.37
CA THR A 10 12.50 -6.44 -25.58
C THR A 10 11.01 -6.74 -25.44
N ARG A 11 10.42 -6.60 -24.24
CA ARG A 11 9.01 -6.93 -24.01
C ARG A 11 8.12 -5.77 -24.42
N GLU A 12 7.30 -6.00 -25.45
CA GLU A 12 6.33 -5.02 -25.99
C GLU A 12 5.38 -4.42 -24.95
N ASN A 13 5.22 -5.03 -23.77
CA ASN A 13 4.36 -4.56 -22.68
C ASN A 13 5.11 -4.21 -21.37
N TRP A 14 6.45 -4.09 -21.42
CA TRP A 14 7.26 -3.67 -20.27
C TRP A 14 7.84 -2.24 -20.42
N PRO A 15 7.85 -1.42 -19.34
CA PRO A 15 7.06 -1.63 -18.13
C PRO A 15 5.55 -1.62 -18.47
N PRO A 16 4.65 -2.13 -17.61
CA PRO A 16 3.22 -2.08 -17.89
C PRO A 16 2.78 -0.64 -18.16
N TYR A 17 1.67 -0.50 -18.91
CA TYR A 17 1.11 0.80 -19.30
C TYR A 17 1.01 1.82 -18.16
N THR A 18 0.77 1.37 -16.92
CA THR A 18 0.73 2.19 -15.71
C THR A 18 2.01 3.00 -15.44
N TYR A 19 3.16 2.61 -16.01
CA TYR A 19 4.47 3.20 -15.71
C TYR A 19 5.28 3.62 -16.94
N ARG A 20 4.78 3.41 -18.17
CA ARG A 20 5.49 3.73 -19.41
C ARG A 20 5.60 5.23 -19.67
N ASP A 21 4.50 5.94 -19.45
CA ASP A 21 4.32 7.31 -19.87
C ASP A 21 3.80 8.17 -18.72
N TYR A 22 4.47 8.11 -17.56
CA TYR A 22 4.14 9.03 -16.46
C TYR A 22 5.01 10.28 -16.58
N PRO A 23 4.56 11.36 -17.25
CA PRO A 23 5.25 12.63 -17.13
C PRO A 23 5.32 12.98 -15.64
N GLY A 24 6.44 13.57 -15.20
CA GLY A 24 6.53 14.09 -13.84
C GLY A 24 5.28 14.91 -13.50
N ILE A 25 4.78 14.80 -12.27
CA ILE A 25 3.56 15.51 -11.85
C ILE A 25 3.78 16.99 -12.13
N LYS A 26 3.04 17.53 -13.10
CA LYS A 26 3.14 18.94 -13.46
C LYS A 26 2.65 19.79 -12.28
N PRO A 27 3.25 20.96 -12.02
CA PRO A 27 2.83 21.83 -10.92
C PRO A 27 1.31 22.10 -10.91
N GLU A 28 0.71 22.29 -12.08
CA GLU A 28 -0.72 22.58 -12.23
C GLU A 28 -1.59 21.37 -11.82
N ALA A 29 -1.12 20.15 -12.12
CA ALA A 29 -1.82 18.93 -11.71
C ALA A 29 -1.76 18.73 -10.19
N TYR A 30 -0.60 19.02 -9.58
CA TYR A 30 -0.44 18.98 -8.13
C TYR A 30 -1.33 20.04 -7.44
N GLU A 31 -1.33 21.28 -7.93
CA GLU A 31 -2.18 22.35 -7.41
C GLU A 31 -3.68 22.00 -7.53
N ALA A 32 -4.10 21.47 -8.68
CA ALA A 32 -5.47 21.02 -8.89
C ALA A 32 -5.86 19.91 -7.91
N PHE A 33 -4.97 18.94 -7.67
CA PHE A 33 -5.18 17.87 -6.70
C PHE A 33 -5.30 18.40 -5.27
N MET A 34 -4.39 19.31 -4.87
CA MET A 34 -4.45 19.93 -3.54
C MET A 34 -5.71 20.79 -3.35
N LYS A 35 -6.17 21.48 -4.40
CA LYS A 35 -7.45 22.19 -4.38
C LYS A 35 -8.62 21.22 -4.22
N PHE A 36 -8.61 20.10 -4.95
CA PHE A 36 -9.62 19.05 -4.83
C PHE A 36 -9.71 18.49 -3.41
N LEU A 37 -8.58 18.19 -2.77
CA LEU A 37 -8.55 17.69 -1.39
C LEU A 37 -9.16 18.67 -0.37
N ASN A 38 -9.22 19.97 -0.69
CA ASN A 38 -9.87 20.99 0.15
C ASN A 38 -11.38 21.15 -0.11
N THR A 39 -11.98 20.33 -0.97
CA THR A 39 -13.44 20.27 -1.20
C THR A 39 -14.11 19.24 -0.28
N GLU A 40 -15.44 19.19 -0.25
CA GLU A 40 -16.16 18.12 0.45
C GLU A 40 -16.31 16.90 -0.46
N ASN A 41 -16.21 15.69 0.08
CA ASN A 41 -16.59 14.49 -0.64
C ASN A 41 -18.13 14.43 -0.70
N THR A 42 -18.68 14.69 -1.89
CA THR A 42 -20.11 14.65 -2.18
C THR A 42 -20.53 13.41 -2.98
N SER A 43 -19.62 12.43 -3.14
CA SER A 43 -19.86 11.26 -3.98
C SER A 43 -20.97 10.33 -3.46
N GLY A 44 -21.26 10.38 -2.16
CA GLY A 44 -22.18 9.45 -1.50
C GLY A 44 -21.70 8.00 -1.49
N ARG A 45 -20.43 7.76 -1.84
CA ARG A 45 -19.81 6.43 -1.87
C ARG A 45 -18.98 6.20 -0.63
N LEU A 46 -18.95 4.95 -0.19
CA LEU A 46 -17.93 4.47 0.74
C LEU A 46 -16.59 4.36 0.00
N MET A 47 -15.50 4.52 0.76
CA MET A 47 -14.16 4.66 0.22
C MET A 47 -13.21 3.61 0.80
N GLU A 48 -12.25 3.17 -0.01
CA GLU A 48 -11.12 2.38 0.47
C GLU A 48 -10.01 3.30 0.98
N LEU A 49 -9.52 3.06 2.20
CA LEU A 49 -8.29 3.68 2.70
C LEU A 49 -7.12 2.72 2.47
N GLN A 50 -6.14 3.12 1.67
CA GLN A 50 -5.03 2.26 1.29
C GLN A 50 -3.66 2.83 1.70
N PRO A 51 -3.18 2.58 2.93
CA PRO A 51 -1.78 2.84 3.30
C PRO A 51 -0.85 2.00 2.41
N TRP A 52 -0.07 2.67 1.57
CA TRP A 52 0.74 2.02 0.54
C TRP A 52 2.17 1.75 1.01
N VAL A 53 2.48 0.47 1.27
CA VAL A 53 3.79 0.02 1.76
C VAL A 53 4.67 -0.42 0.58
N SER A 54 5.46 0.49 0.01
CA SER A 54 6.34 0.25 -1.16
C SER A 54 7.63 -0.51 -0.83
N VAL A 55 7.57 -1.47 0.09
CA VAL A 55 8.73 -2.25 0.55
C VAL A 55 8.48 -3.73 0.34
N CYS A 56 9.47 -4.45 -0.18
CA CYS A 56 9.44 -5.90 -0.37
C CYS A 56 10.70 -6.52 0.24
N GLU A 57 10.66 -7.81 0.59
CA GLU A 57 11.89 -8.55 0.95
C GLU A 57 12.91 -8.52 -0.21
N SER A 58 12.43 -8.80 -1.42
CA SER A 58 13.19 -8.70 -2.67
C SER A 58 12.29 -8.31 -3.83
N LYS A 59 12.84 -7.71 -4.89
CA LYS A 59 12.09 -7.39 -6.11
C LYS A 59 11.91 -8.65 -6.95
N CYS A 60 10.66 -9.08 -7.17
CA CYS A 60 10.37 -10.18 -8.09
C CYS A 60 10.64 -9.71 -9.53
N ALA A 61 11.20 -10.60 -10.36
CA ALA A 61 11.59 -10.27 -11.72
C ALA A 61 10.39 -9.78 -12.57
N PHE A 62 9.24 -10.43 -12.44
CA PHE A 62 8.00 -10.03 -13.13
C PHE A 62 7.30 -8.82 -12.50
N CYS A 63 7.73 -8.36 -11.31
CA CYS A 63 7.02 -7.32 -10.58
C CYS A 63 7.30 -5.94 -11.16
N TYR A 64 6.22 -5.28 -11.57
CA TYR A 64 6.25 -3.94 -12.14
C TYR A 64 6.05 -2.82 -11.13
N PHE A 65 5.66 -3.14 -9.89
CA PHE A 65 5.52 -2.14 -8.84
C PHE A 65 6.89 -1.57 -8.45
N GLN A 66 6.91 -0.27 -8.15
CA GLN A 66 8.12 0.39 -7.65
C GLN A 66 8.25 0.09 -6.16
N THR A 67 9.16 -0.83 -5.83
CA THR A 67 9.38 -1.30 -4.47
C THR A 67 10.86 -1.27 -4.11
N THR A 68 11.15 -0.90 -2.87
CA THR A 68 12.52 -0.96 -2.32
C THR A 68 12.70 -2.24 -1.49
N ALA A 69 13.88 -2.85 -1.57
CA ALA A 69 14.21 -4.00 -0.73
C ALA A 69 14.25 -3.57 0.75
N SER A 70 13.65 -4.36 1.64
CA SER A 70 13.55 -4.03 3.08
C SER A 70 14.91 -3.89 3.75
N SER A 71 15.91 -4.64 3.31
CA SER A 71 17.31 -4.52 3.78
C SER A 71 17.95 -3.15 3.48
N LYS A 72 17.35 -2.34 2.60
CA LYS A 72 17.80 -0.99 2.25
C LYS A 72 16.95 0.12 2.90
N VAL A 73 15.98 -0.24 3.73
CA VAL A 73 15.03 0.69 4.34
C VAL A 73 15.10 0.55 5.85
N GLN A 74 15.21 1.68 6.56
CA GLN A 74 14.96 1.72 8.00
C GLN A 74 13.44 1.73 8.19
N LEU A 75 12.86 0.56 8.45
CA LEU A 75 11.40 0.35 8.45
C LEU A 75 10.67 1.24 9.44
N GLU A 76 11.22 1.43 10.64
CA GLU A 76 10.63 2.28 11.68
C GLU A 76 10.55 3.73 11.18
N SER A 77 11.64 4.29 10.67
CA SER A 77 11.64 5.65 10.11
C SER A 77 10.70 5.78 8.90
N TYR A 78 10.63 4.74 8.07
CA TYR A 78 9.69 4.70 6.94
C TYR A 78 8.24 4.75 7.40
N LEU A 79 7.86 3.95 8.40
CA LEU A 79 6.50 3.92 8.93
C LEU A 79 6.11 5.25 9.60
N GLU A 80 7.03 5.90 10.31
CA GLU A 80 6.78 7.22 10.89
C GLU A 80 6.56 8.29 9.80
N LEU A 81 7.31 8.23 8.71
CA LEU A 81 7.09 9.12 7.56
C LEU A 81 5.76 8.82 6.85
N LEU A 82 5.40 7.54 6.70
CA LEU A 82 4.11 7.14 6.13
C LEU A 82 2.94 7.63 6.99
N LYS A 83 2.99 7.45 8.32
CA LYS A 83 1.99 8.01 9.24
C LYS A 83 1.92 9.53 9.15
N LYS A 84 3.06 10.22 9.03
CA LYS A 84 3.09 11.66 8.83
C LYS A 84 2.36 12.07 7.54
N GLU A 85 2.62 11.39 6.43
CA GLU A 85 1.94 11.62 5.15
C GLU A 85 0.43 11.36 5.27
N LEU A 86 0.03 10.22 5.83
CA LEU A 86 -1.37 9.89 6.10
C LEU A 86 -2.05 10.97 6.97
N SER A 87 -1.35 11.49 7.99
CA SER A 87 -1.87 12.57 8.85
C SER A 87 -2.10 13.88 8.08
N MET A 88 -1.33 14.15 7.03
CA MET A 88 -1.50 15.32 6.18
C MET A 88 -2.80 15.18 5.37
N TYR A 89 -3.04 14.01 4.78
CA TYR A 89 -4.27 13.72 4.04
C TYR A 89 -5.50 13.68 4.95
N ALA A 90 -5.40 13.06 6.13
CA ALA A 90 -6.48 13.00 7.14
C ALA A 90 -7.00 14.38 7.55
N LYS A 91 -6.18 15.44 7.42
CA LYS A 91 -6.57 16.82 7.75
C LYS A 91 -7.35 17.52 6.65
N THR A 92 -7.30 17.02 5.41
CA THR A 92 -7.95 17.64 4.25
C THR A 92 -9.47 17.53 4.31
N LYS A 93 -10.18 18.50 3.75
CA LYS A 93 -11.66 18.56 3.83
C LYS A 93 -12.31 17.35 3.15
N TYR A 94 -11.76 16.91 2.03
CA TYR A 94 -12.31 15.81 1.26
C TYR A 94 -12.23 14.51 2.06
N VAL A 95 -11.07 14.23 2.66
CA VAL A 95 -10.86 13.02 3.47
C VAL A 95 -11.70 13.07 4.75
N LYS A 96 -11.76 14.22 5.44
CA LYS A 96 -12.60 14.37 6.65
C LYS A 96 -14.09 14.13 6.41
N THR A 97 -14.57 14.42 5.22
CA THR A 97 -15.98 14.22 4.81
C THR A 97 -16.22 12.90 4.09
N SER A 98 -15.17 12.10 3.89
CA SER A 98 -15.29 10.74 3.38
C SER A 98 -15.63 9.77 4.50
N ILE A 99 -16.27 8.65 4.14
CA ILE A 99 -16.51 7.52 5.04
C ILE A 99 -15.79 6.32 4.44
N PHE A 100 -14.92 5.68 5.22
CA PHE A 100 -14.14 4.52 4.79
C PHE A 100 -14.75 3.23 5.34
N ASP A 101 -15.09 2.29 4.47
CA ASP A 101 -15.59 0.96 4.84
C ASP A 101 -14.52 -0.14 4.70
N GLU A 102 -13.34 0.23 4.24
CA GLU A 102 -12.22 -0.69 4.09
C GLU A 102 -10.90 -0.01 4.45
N ILE A 103 -10.05 -0.73 5.19
CA ILE A 103 -8.64 -0.40 5.37
C ILE A 103 -7.82 -1.50 4.72
N VAL A 104 -7.10 -1.16 3.65
CA VAL A 104 -6.31 -2.11 2.87
C VAL A 104 -4.84 -1.75 2.97
N LEU A 105 -4.06 -2.54 3.71
CA LEU A 105 -2.62 -2.43 3.67
C LEU A 105 -2.12 -3.15 2.42
N GLY A 106 -1.69 -2.35 1.43
CA GLY A 106 -1.30 -2.81 0.10
C GLY A 106 0.06 -2.27 -0.34
N GLY A 107 0.40 -2.50 -1.61
CA GLY A 107 1.62 -2.00 -2.23
C GLY A 107 2.61 -3.09 -2.60
N GLY A 108 3.81 -3.02 -2.02
CA GLY A 108 4.86 -4.02 -2.18
C GLY A 108 4.52 -5.31 -1.42
N THR A 109 5.04 -5.46 -0.22
CA THR A 109 4.75 -6.62 0.64
C THR A 109 4.60 -6.16 2.10
N PRO A 110 3.40 -5.67 2.48
CA PRO A 110 3.11 -5.26 3.86
C PRO A 110 3.46 -6.32 4.90
N SER A 111 3.33 -7.61 4.56
CA SER A 111 3.72 -8.72 5.45
C SER A 111 5.22 -8.81 5.78
N VAL A 112 6.09 -8.02 5.15
CA VAL A 112 7.49 -7.85 5.57
C VAL A 112 7.58 -7.17 6.94
N LEU A 113 6.61 -6.32 7.28
CA LEU A 113 6.48 -5.70 8.59
C LEU A 113 6.19 -6.77 9.66
N SER A 114 6.56 -6.47 10.90
CA SER A 114 6.13 -7.28 12.05
C SER A 114 4.61 -7.18 12.24
N ALA A 115 4.03 -8.12 12.99
CA ALA A 115 2.61 -8.05 13.33
C ALA A 115 2.29 -6.76 14.09
N GLU A 116 3.18 -6.35 14.99
CA GLU A 116 3.06 -5.16 15.80
C GLU A 116 3.07 -3.89 14.95
N GLN A 117 3.97 -3.81 13.96
CA GLN A 117 4.04 -2.69 13.03
C GLN A 117 2.79 -2.57 12.16
N ILE A 118 2.24 -3.71 11.72
CA ILE A 118 0.98 -3.74 10.95
C ILE A 118 -0.19 -3.24 11.80
N ILE A 119 -0.32 -3.77 13.02
CA ILE A 119 -1.37 -3.39 13.98
C ILE A 119 -1.28 -1.90 14.31
N ASP A 120 -0.08 -1.41 14.62
CA ASP A 120 0.17 0.00 14.92
C ASP A 120 -0.18 0.93 13.73
N LEU A 121 0.10 0.54 12.49
CA LEU A 121 -0.32 1.30 11.31
C LEU A 121 -1.84 1.27 11.11
N ILE A 122 -2.48 0.12 11.32
CA ILE A 122 -3.94 -0.02 11.25
C ILE A 122 -4.61 0.84 12.32
N ASP A 123 -4.15 0.79 13.56
CA ASP A 123 -4.70 1.56 14.67
C ASP A 123 -4.51 3.06 14.47
N PHE A 124 -3.37 3.46 13.91
CA PHE A 124 -3.17 4.83 13.45
C PHE A 124 -4.24 5.24 12.43
N CYS A 125 -4.56 4.39 11.46
CA CYS A 125 -5.59 4.67 10.46
C CYS A 125 -6.99 4.77 11.10
N LYS A 126 -7.36 3.81 11.97
CA LYS A 126 -8.63 3.82 12.71
C LYS A 126 -8.81 5.11 13.52
N ALA A 127 -7.73 5.63 14.12
CA ALA A 127 -7.76 6.80 14.97
C ALA A 127 -7.86 8.14 14.19
N ASN A 128 -7.42 8.17 12.92
CA ASN A 128 -7.28 9.42 12.15
C ASN A 128 -8.28 9.55 10.99
N PHE A 129 -8.93 8.47 10.58
CA PHE A 129 -9.85 8.45 9.43
C PHE A 129 -11.26 8.04 9.87
N ASN A 130 -12.27 8.63 9.22
CA ASN A 130 -13.66 8.39 9.54
C ASN A 130 -14.13 7.07 8.92
N THR A 131 -14.20 6.00 9.73
CA THR A 131 -14.67 4.69 9.28
C THR A 131 -16.18 4.54 9.43
N SER A 132 -16.80 3.70 8.59
CA SER A 132 -18.18 3.26 8.79
C SER A 132 -18.30 2.42 10.07
N LYS A 133 -19.53 2.17 10.52
CA LYS A 133 -19.77 1.28 11.68
C LYS A 133 -19.30 -0.16 11.42
N GLU A 134 -19.47 -0.61 10.18
CA GLU A 134 -19.05 -1.91 9.69
C GLU A 134 -18.03 -1.64 8.59
N TYR A 135 -16.77 -1.96 8.88
CA TYR A 135 -15.67 -1.90 7.94
C TYR A 135 -14.82 -3.14 8.10
N PHE A 136 -14.05 -3.50 7.07
CA PHE A 136 -13.11 -4.60 7.15
C PHE A 136 -11.68 -4.15 6.92
N ILE A 137 -10.76 -4.97 7.43
CA ILE A 137 -9.32 -4.74 7.30
C ILE A 137 -8.73 -5.88 6.47
N LYS A 138 -7.94 -5.50 5.48
CA LYS A 138 -7.26 -6.41 4.56
C LYS A 138 -5.77 -6.12 4.54
N VAL A 139 -4.96 -7.17 4.52
CA VAL A 139 -3.50 -7.05 4.43
C VAL A 139 -2.98 -7.91 3.30
N THR A 140 -2.19 -7.33 2.39
CA THR A 140 -1.50 -8.10 1.36
C THR A 140 -0.16 -8.64 1.86
N GLY A 141 0.28 -9.77 1.31
CA GLY A 141 1.54 -10.36 1.71
C GLY A 141 2.07 -11.44 0.78
N SER A 142 3.20 -12.00 1.20
CA SER A 142 3.92 -13.07 0.51
C SER A 142 4.00 -14.31 1.38
N SER A 143 3.96 -15.48 0.75
CA SER A 143 4.13 -16.79 1.41
C SER A 143 5.43 -16.90 2.21
N LYS A 144 6.46 -16.12 1.87
CA LYS A 144 7.75 -16.10 2.58
C LYS A 144 7.72 -15.32 3.91
N THR A 145 6.78 -14.39 4.06
CA THR A 145 6.79 -13.42 5.18
C THR A 145 5.55 -13.52 6.08
N LEU A 146 4.59 -14.38 5.70
CA LEU A 146 3.39 -14.71 6.46
C LEU A 146 3.54 -16.08 7.14
N ALA A 147 4.14 -16.08 8.33
CA ALA A 147 4.11 -17.25 9.21
C ALA A 147 2.78 -17.33 9.98
N LEU A 148 2.33 -18.54 10.32
CA LEU A 148 1.07 -18.77 11.05
C LEU A 148 0.91 -17.92 12.32
N PRO A 149 1.92 -17.76 13.21
CA PRO A 149 1.76 -16.91 14.40
C PRO A 149 1.47 -15.44 14.08
N LYS A 150 1.99 -14.93 12.95
CA LYS A 150 1.70 -13.57 12.48
C LYS A 150 0.24 -13.49 12.02
N ILE A 151 -0.22 -14.46 11.23
CA ILE A 151 -1.61 -14.53 10.75
C ILE A 151 -2.58 -14.60 11.94
N ASP A 152 -2.32 -15.48 12.91
CA ASP A 152 -3.15 -15.63 14.11
C ASP A 152 -3.25 -14.32 14.90
N LYS A 153 -2.13 -13.61 15.02
CA LYS A 153 -2.09 -12.32 15.71
C LYS A 153 -2.88 -11.25 14.96
N LEU A 154 -2.72 -11.15 13.63
CA LEU A 154 -3.46 -10.20 12.80
C LEU A 154 -4.96 -10.48 12.82
N ALA A 155 -5.37 -11.75 12.73
CA ALA A 155 -6.78 -12.15 12.80
C ALA A 155 -7.41 -11.78 14.15
N LYS A 156 -6.69 -12.01 15.27
CA LYS A 156 -7.12 -11.60 16.61
C LYS A 156 -7.28 -10.09 16.76
N ASP A 157 -6.57 -9.31 15.96
CA ASP A 157 -6.62 -7.85 15.96
C ASP A 157 -7.65 -7.26 14.95
N GLY A 158 -8.45 -8.13 14.32
CA GLY A 158 -9.53 -7.73 13.44
C GLY A 158 -9.16 -7.62 11.96
N VAL A 159 -7.98 -8.10 11.55
CA VAL A 159 -7.71 -8.33 10.12
C VAL A 159 -8.64 -9.44 9.62
N TYR A 160 -9.53 -9.08 8.71
CA TYR A 160 -10.56 -9.96 8.18
C TYR A 160 -10.06 -10.80 7.01
N GLN A 161 -9.22 -10.22 6.15
CA GLN A 161 -8.75 -10.86 4.93
C GLN A 161 -7.24 -10.71 4.73
N MET A 162 -6.60 -11.80 4.30
CA MET A 162 -5.21 -11.82 3.87
C MET A 162 -5.14 -12.14 2.37
N ASP A 163 -4.48 -11.28 1.60
CA ASP A 163 -4.23 -11.52 0.17
C ASP A 163 -2.79 -11.96 -0.03
N MET A 164 -2.59 -13.18 -0.50
CA MET A 164 -1.26 -13.74 -0.71
C MET A 164 -0.98 -14.00 -2.19
N GLY A 165 0.12 -13.45 -2.69
CA GLY A 165 0.53 -13.68 -4.07
C GLY A 165 1.23 -15.03 -4.26
N ALA A 166 0.53 -16.02 -4.83
CA ALA A 166 1.11 -17.34 -5.16
C ALA A 166 1.97 -17.32 -6.44
N GLN A 167 1.58 -16.50 -7.42
CA GLN A 167 2.24 -16.31 -8.74
C GLN A 167 2.19 -17.55 -9.64
N THR A 168 2.86 -18.63 -9.24
CA THR A 168 2.93 -19.90 -9.95
C THR A 168 3.18 -21.03 -8.95
N PHE A 169 2.73 -22.23 -9.28
CA PHE A 169 3.08 -23.47 -8.57
C PHE A 169 4.06 -24.33 -9.38
N ASP A 170 4.57 -23.80 -10.49
CA ASP A 170 5.69 -24.38 -11.24
C ASP A 170 7.00 -23.88 -10.62
N ASP A 171 7.89 -24.81 -10.29
CA ASP A 171 9.22 -24.51 -9.74
C ASP A 171 10.19 -23.98 -10.82
N LYS A 172 9.78 -23.96 -12.08
CA LYS A 172 10.55 -23.50 -13.26
C LYS A 172 10.01 -22.19 -13.82
#